data_AF-A0A0S8AME5-F1
#
_entry.id   AF-A0A0S8AME5-F1
#
_cell.length_a   1.000
_cell.length_b   1.000
_cell.length_c   1.000
_cell.angle_alpha   90.00
_cell.angle_beta   90.00
_cell.angle_gamma   90.00
#
_symmetry.space_group_name_H-M   'P 1'
#
loop_
_entity.id
_entity.type
_entity.pdbx_description
1 polymer ?
#
loop_
_entity_poly.entity_id
_entity_poly.type
_entity_poly.pdbx_seq_one_letter_code
_entity_poly.pdbx_strand_id
1 'polypeptide(L)'
;LLHVGIPARNVHPIITSDDSPRDCAAKYEDKIVSFFKLSAGTFPNIDLILLGIGEDGHTASLFPAAAALSERSHIAVAVAPMKESQKDRITITFPVINNASHVLILASGQSKALILREIIKMENTNLPAAMVKPRIGKAVFLVDKDAGALLAAPEI
;
A
#
# COMPACT_ATOMS: atom_id res chain seq x y z
N LEU A 1 -4.72 -2.33 -19.26
CA LEU A 1 -3.64 -3.14 -19.88
C LEU A 1 -3.99 -3.65 -21.28
N LEU A 2 -5.27 -3.76 -21.66
CA LEU A 2 -5.70 -4.27 -22.98
C LEU A 2 -5.27 -3.41 -24.20
N HIS A 3 -4.83 -2.18 -23.97
CA HIS A 3 -4.47 -1.23 -25.03
C HIS A 3 -2.95 -1.02 -25.17
N VAL A 4 -2.14 -1.84 -24.51
CA VAL A 4 -0.67 -1.75 -24.55
C VAL A 4 -0.05 -3.13 -24.74
N GLY A 5 1.07 -3.20 -25.46
CA GLY A 5 1.77 -4.46 -25.79
C GLY A 5 2.61 -5.06 -24.66
N ILE A 6 2.13 -5.03 -23.41
CA ILE A 6 2.84 -5.65 -22.29
C ILE A 6 2.69 -7.18 -22.35
N PRO A 7 3.81 -7.96 -22.32
CA PRO A 7 3.71 -9.41 -22.27
C PRO A 7 2.96 -9.88 -21.02
N ALA A 8 2.01 -10.80 -21.17
CA ALA A 8 1.20 -11.31 -20.05
C ALA A 8 2.05 -11.90 -18.91
N ARG A 9 3.22 -12.48 -19.24
CA ARG A 9 4.19 -12.99 -18.26
C ARG A 9 4.77 -11.92 -17.31
N ASN A 10 4.65 -10.64 -17.66
CA ASN A 10 5.08 -9.50 -16.84
C ASN A 10 3.91 -8.91 -16.02
N VAL A 11 2.72 -9.50 -16.10
CA VAL A 11 1.53 -9.05 -15.38
C VAL A 11 1.18 -10.09 -14.32
N HIS A 12 1.30 -9.69 -13.06
CA HIS A 12 1.11 -10.59 -11.92
C HIS A 12 -0.11 -10.10 -11.12
N PRO A 13 -1.35 -10.45 -11.54
CA PRO A 13 -2.53 -10.14 -10.75
C PRO A 13 -2.59 -11.05 -9.51
N ILE A 14 -3.19 -10.54 -8.44
CA ILE A 14 -3.66 -11.36 -7.32
C ILE A 14 -4.93 -12.06 -7.80
N ILE A 15 -4.88 -13.39 -7.88
CA ILE A 15 -6.04 -14.21 -8.29
C ILE A 15 -6.81 -14.58 -7.03
N THR A 16 -8.12 -14.32 -7.02
CA THR A 16 -9.00 -14.53 -5.87
C THR A 16 -10.14 -15.51 -6.18
N SER A 17 -9.88 -16.52 -7.01
CA SER A 17 -10.87 -17.53 -7.42
C SER A 17 -10.98 -18.66 -6.41
N ASP A 18 -12.20 -19.04 -6.02
CA ASP A 18 -12.68 -20.22 -5.25
C ASP A 18 -11.91 -20.73 -4.01
N ASP A 19 -10.72 -20.22 -3.73
CA ASP A 19 -9.92 -20.50 -2.55
C ASP A 19 -10.18 -19.46 -1.45
N SER A 20 -9.71 -19.74 -0.23
CA SER A 20 -9.73 -18.75 0.83
C SER A 20 -8.81 -17.55 0.50
N PRO A 21 -9.10 -16.33 1.02
CA PRO A 21 -8.21 -15.18 0.86
C PRO A 21 -6.76 -15.45 1.32
N ARG A 22 -6.59 -16.28 2.36
CA ARG A 22 -5.27 -16.67 2.87
C ARG A 22 -4.51 -17.51 1.86
N ASP A 23 -5.16 -18.48 1.24
CA ASP A 23 -4.55 -19.34 0.21
C ASP A 23 -4.22 -18.55 -1.05
N CYS A 24 -5.11 -17.64 -1.45
CA CYS A 24 -4.88 -16.71 -2.56
C CYS A 24 -3.64 -15.81 -2.30
N ALA A 25 -3.48 -15.31 -1.07
CA ALA A 25 -2.32 -14.50 -0.67
C ALA A 25 -1.02 -15.33 -0.72
N ALA A 26 -1.04 -16.56 -0.22
CA ALA A 26 0.10 -17.47 -0.27
C ALA A 26 0.50 -17.82 -1.72
N LYS A 27 -0.48 -18.14 -2.58
CA LYS A 27 -0.22 -18.39 -4.02
C LYS A 27 0.37 -17.17 -4.72
N TYR A 28 -0.07 -15.96 -4.34
CA TYR A 28 0.50 -14.73 -4.88
C TYR A 28 1.95 -14.52 -4.40
N GLU A 29 2.22 -14.77 -3.13
CA GLU A 29 3.57 -14.72 -2.57
C GLU A 29 4.52 -15.67 -3.30
N ASP A 30 4.14 -16.95 -3.48
CA ASP A 30 4.93 -17.94 -4.21
C ASP A 30 5.28 -17.48 -5.63
N LYS A 31 4.29 -16.88 -6.32
CA LYS A 31 4.47 -16.33 -7.66
C LYS A 31 5.49 -15.18 -7.69
N ILE A 32 5.45 -14.29 -6.71
CA ILE A 32 6.39 -13.15 -6.62
C ILE A 32 7.79 -13.64 -6.23
N VAL A 33 7.91 -14.58 -5.27
CA VAL A 33 9.17 -15.23 -4.91
C VAL A 33 9.81 -15.88 -6.13
N SER A 34 9.04 -16.64 -6.90
CA SER A 34 9.52 -17.31 -8.11
C SER A 34 9.98 -16.32 -9.19
N PHE A 35 9.19 -15.27 -9.45
CA PHE A 35 9.50 -14.28 -10.48
C PHE A 35 10.77 -13.49 -10.18
N PHE A 36 10.93 -13.02 -8.96
CA PHE A 36 12.11 -12.27 -8.52
C PHE A 36 13.28 -13.17 -8.12
N LYS A 37 13.09 -14.50 -8.07
CA LYS A 37 14.06 -15.50 -7.59
C LYS A 37 14.58 -15.14 -6.18
N LEU A 38 13.65 -14.83 -5.29
CA LEU A 38 13.98 -14.36 -3.95
C LEU A 38 14.57 -15.48 -3.10
N SER A 39 15.60 -15.15 -2.33
CA SER A 39 16.08 -15.99 -1.23
C SER A 39 15.13 -15.92 -0.05
N ALA A 40 15.14 -16.94 0.80
CA ALA A 40 14.36 -16.95 2.03
C ALA A 40 14.62 -15.68 2.88
N GLY A 41 13.55 -15.04 3.36
CA GLY A 41 13.63 -13.83 4.17
C GLY A 41 13.97 -12.54 3.41
N THR A 42 13.99 -12.57 2.07
CA THR A 42 14.18 -11.37 1.24
C THR A 42 12.87 -10.92 0.60
N PHE A 43 12.78 -9.61 0.33
CA PHE A 43 11.61 -8.98 -0.30
C PHE A 43 11.97 -8.48 -1.70
N PRO A 44 11.00 -8.43 -2.64
CA PRO A 44 11.24 -7.88 -3.95
C PRO A 44 11.58 -6.39 -3.86
N ASN A 45 12.57 -5.94 -4.62
CA ASN A 45 12.80 -4.51 -4.81
C ASN A 45 11.94 -4.05 -5.98
N ILE A 46 10.89 -3.28 -5.67
CA ILE A 46 9.97 -2.73 -6.66
C ILE A 46 10.39 -1.29 -6.95
N ASP A 47 10.56 -0.93 -8.22
CA ASP A 47 11.00 0.42 -8.59
C ASP A 47 10.00 1.51 -8.16
N LEU A 48 8.71 1.24 -8.37
CA LEU A 48 7.61 2.16 -8.07
C LEU A 48 6.38 1.40 -7.55
N ILE A 49 5.88 1.81 -6.39
CA ILE A 49 4.55 1.41 -5.90
C ILE A 49 3.64 2.63 -5.91
N LEU A 50 2.47 2.47 -6.54
CA LEU A 50 1.39 3.46 -6.53
C LEU A 50 0.41 3.12 -5.41
N LEU A 51 0.14 4.08 -4.53
CA LEU A 51 -0.76 3.92 -3.40
C LEU A 51 -1.83 5.02 -3.42
N GLY A 52 -3.01 4.69 -2.92
CA GLY A 52 -4.02 5.66 -2.51
C GLY A 52 -4.05 5.83 -0.99
N ILE A 53 -4.86 6.77 -0.51
CA ILE A 53 -5.06 7.02 0.92
C ILE A 53 -6.55 7.15 1.29
N GLY A 54 -6.95 6.44 2.35
CA GLY A 54 -8.25 6.56 2.99
C GLY A 54 -8.36 7.79 3.89
N GLU A 55 -9.59 8.22 4.19
CA GLU A 55 -9.82 9.33 5.15
C GLU A 55 -9.46 8.95 6.59
N ASP A 56 -9.36 7.66 6.87
CA ASP A 56 -8.85 7.04 8.10
C ASP A 56 -7.33 6.79 8.07
N GLY A 57 -6.64 7.24 7.01
CA GLY A 57 -5.20 7.08 6.84
C GLY A 57 -4.75 5.69 6.39
N HIS A 58 -5.69 4.78 6.05
CA HIS A 58 -5.32 3.50 5.46
C HIS A 58 -4.66 3.69 4.09
N THR A 59 -3.80 2.75 3.71
CA THR A 59 -3.25 2.64 2.36
C THR A 59 -3.16 1.18 1.95
N ALA A 60 -3.16 0.87 0.66
CA ALA A 60 -3.41 -0.48 0.16
C ALA A 60 -4.66 -1.08 0.87
N SER A 61 -4.53 -2.22 1.56
CA SER A 61 -5.55 -2.68 2.52
C SER A 61 -4.99 -2.76 3.95
N LEU A 62 -4.03 -1.91 4.29
CA LEU A 62 -3.46 -1.76 5.62
C LEU A 62 -4.27 -0.69 6.36
N PHE A 63 -5.20 -1.14 7.20
CA PHE A 63 -6.09 -0.28 7.98
C PHE A 63 -5.56 -0.01 9.39
N PRO A 64 -5.93 1.12 10.02
CA PRO A 64 -5.65 1.36 11.43
C PRO A 64 -6.07 0.16 12.30
N ALA A 65 -5.22 -0.23 13.24
CA ALA A 65 -5.40 -1.36 14.16
C ALA A 65 -5.54 -2.76 13.52
N ALA A 66 -5.38 -2.90 12.20
CA ALA A 66 -5.39 -4.21 11.55
C ALA A 66 -4.17 -5.05 11.93
N ALA A 67 -4.35 -6.36 12.12
CA ALA A 67 -3.23 -7.28 12.39
C ALA A 67 -2.15 -7.25 11.31
N ALA A 68 -2.54 -6.96 10.05
CA ALA A 68 -1.62 -6.83 8.91
C ALA A 68 -0.56 -5.73 9.08
N LEU A 69 -0.77 -4.73 9.96
CA LEU A 69 0.25 -3.72 10.26
C LEU A 69 1.49 -4.31 10.96
N SER A 70 1.34 -5.45 11.63
CA SER A 70 2.41 -6.15 12.34
C SER A 70 3.09 -7.24 11.50
N GLU A 71 2.67 -7.45 10.26
CA GLU A 71 3.27 -8.45 9.37
C GLU A 71 4.71 -8.06 8.97
N ARG A 72 5.64 -9.00 9.09
CA ARG A 72 7.08 -8.75 8.86
C ARG A 72 7.77 -9.80 7.98
N SER A 73 7.11 -10.91 7.69
CA SER A 73 7.67 -12.10 7.06
C SER A 73 7.12 -12.33 5.66
N HIS A 74 5.83 -12.03 5.44
CA HIS A 74 5.14 -12.31 4.20
C HIS A 74 5.15 -11.11 3.23
N ILE A 75 5.18 -11.40 1.93
CA ILE A 75 5.02 -10.45 0.82
C ILE A 75 3.59 -9.95 0.76
N ALA A 76 2.62 -10.87 0.90
CA ALA A 76 1.21 -10.56 0.84
C ALA A 76 0.41 -11.36 1.87
N VAL A 77 -0.64 -10.74 2.41
CA VAL A 77 -1.53 -11.36 3.40
C VAL A 77 -2.99 -11.05 3.13
N ALA A 78 -3.86 -11.95 3.58
CA ALA A 78 -5.29 -11.69 3.69
C ALA A 78 -5.56 -10.67 4.80
N VAL A 79 -6.53 -9.78 4.56
CA VAL A 79 -6.99 -8.78 5.50
C VAL A 79 -8.50 -8.92 5.64
N ALA A 80 -8.95 -9.22 6.85
CA ALA A 80 -10.36 -9.29 7.19
C ALA A 80 -11.04 -7.92 7.02
N PRO A 81 -12.34 -7.88 6.71
CA PRO A 81 -13.08 -6.62 6.63
C PRO A 81 -13.07 -5.87 7.97
N MET A 82 -12.93 -4.54 7.92
CA MET A 82 -13.01 -3.68 9.11
C MET A 82 -14.46 -3.43 9.53
N LYS A 83 -15.41 -3.68 8.63
CA LYS A 83 -16.87 -3.53 8.82
C LYS A 83 -17.59 -4.65 8.06
N GLU A 84 -18.72 -5.10 8.56
CA GLU A 84 -19.50 -6.22 7.97
C GLU A 84 -19.88 -6.00 6.49
N SER A 85 -20.03 -4.75 6.05
CA SER A 85 -20.31 -4.41 4.65
C SER A 85 -19.12 -4.54 3.69
N GLN A 86 -17.92 -4.77 4.22
CA GLN A 86 -16.70 -4.91 3.42
C GLN A 86 -16.41 -6.38 3.12
N LYS A 87 -15.70 -6.63 2.02
CA LYS A 87 -15.17 -7.95 1.67
C LYS A 87 -13.75 -8.10 2.19
N ASP A 88 -13.31 -9.35 2.36
CA ASP A 88 -11.90 -9.68 2.54
C ASP A 88 -11.05 -9.07 1.42
N ARG A 89 -9.84 -8.69 1.76
CA ARG A 89 -8.85 -8.15 0.83
C ARG A 89 -7.56 -8.93 0.93
N ILE A 90 -6.73 -8.81 -0.09
CA ILE A 90 -5.34 -9.25 -0.04
C ILE A 90 -4.48 -8.00 -0.23
N THR A 91 -3.47 -7.84 0.61
CA THR A 91 -2.59 -6.68 0.58
C THR A 91 -1.15 -7.11 0.47
N ILE A 92 -0.36 -6.32 -0.26
CA ILE A 92 1.08 -6.31 -0.08
C ILE A 92 1.40 -5.64 1.26
N THR A 93 2.43 -6.14 1.95
CA THR A 93 2.76 -5.79 3.33
C THR A 93 3.79 -4.64 3.40
N PHE A 94 3.98 -4.06 4.60
CA PHE A 94 4.98 -3.00 4.79
C PHE A 94 6.42 -3.40 4.46
N PRO A 95 6.91 -4.63 4.77
CA PRO A 95 8.23 -5.05 4.32
C PRO A 95 8.46 -4.89 2.82
N VAL A 96 7.46 -5.21 1.99
CA VAL A 96 7.55 -5.02 0.54
C VAL A 96 7.43 -3.54 0.17
N ILE A 97 6.43 -2.84 0.72
CA ILE A 97 6.19 -1.41 0.42
C ILE A 97 7.43 -0.57 0.76
N ASN A 98 8.03 -0.80 1.92
CA ASN A 98 9.18 -0.06 2.41
C ASN A 98 10.52 -0.57 1.83
N ASN A 99 10.52 -1.65 1.04
CA ASN A 99 11.66 -2.09 0.25
C ASN A 99 11.66 -1.53 -1.17
N ALA A 100 10.62 -0.80 -1.58
CA ALA A 100 10.54 -0.16 -2.88
C ALA A 100 11.51 1.03 -3.02
N SER A 101 11.96 1.28 -4.25
CA SER A 101 12.79 2.44 -4.57
C SER A 101 11.98 3.74 -4.50
N HIS A 102 10.72 3.73 -4.95
CA HIS A 102 9.80 4.86 -4.87
C HIS A 102 8.40 4.39 -4.47
N VAL A 103 7.77 5.15 -3.57
CA VAL A 103 6.35 5.00 -3.27
C VAL A 103 5.65 6.32 -3.54
N LEU A 104 4.72 6.32 -4.48
CA LEU A 104 3.92 7.49 -4.83
C LEU A 104 2.52 7.34 -4.24
N ILE A 105 2.19 8.20 -3.28
CA ILE A 105 0.89 8.24 -2.62
C ILE A 105 0.06 9.33 -3.29
N LEU A 106 -1.03 8.92 -3.94
CA LEU A 106 -1.95 9.78 -4.66
C LEU A 106 -3.15 10.12 -3.77
N ALA A 107 -3.46 11.42 -3.65
CA ALA A 107 -4.62 11.89 -2.91
C ALA A 107 -5.28 13.07 -3.64
N SER A 108 -6.61 13.05 -3.73
CA SER A 108 -7.39 14.08 -4.40
C SER A 108 -8.70 14.32 -3.64
N GLY A 109 -9.13 15.58 -3.66
CA GLY A 109 -10.37 16.03 -3.05
C GLY A 109 -10.22 16.47 -1.59
N GLN A 110 -11.07 17.43 -1.21
CA GLN A 110 -11.04 18.09 0.10
C GLN A 110 -11.17 17.12 1.27
N SER A 111 -11.85 15.98 1.11
CA SER A 111 -12.01 15.00 2.17
C SER A 111 -10.68 14.38 2.66
N LYS A 112 -9.60 14.52 1.87
CA LYS A 112 -8.25 14.07 2.26
C LYS A 112 -7.45 15.10 3.05
N ALA A 113 -7.90 16.36 3.12
CA ALA A 113 -7.07 17.44 3.66
C ALA A 113 -6.67 17.25 5.12
N LEU A 114 -7.61 16.83 5.97
CA LEU A 114 -7.34 16.59 7.39
C LEU A 114 -6.34 15.46 7.59
N ILE A 115 -6.60 14.30 6.99
CA ILE A 115 -5.74 13.12 7.18
C ILE A 115 -4.33 13.34 6.61
N LEU A 116 -4.21 14.05 5.48
CA LEU A 116 -2.92 14.41 4.91
C LEU A 116 -2.13 15.34 5.83
N ARG A 117 -2.79 16.32 6.48
CA ARG A 117 -2.14 17.17 7.47
C ARG A 117 -1.58 16.33 8.60
N GLU A 118 -2.40 15.44 9.18
CA GLU A 118 -1.96 14.58 10.29
C GLU A 118 -0.72 13.75 9.96
N ILE A 119 -0.68 13.20 8.74
CA ILE A 119 0.41 12.34 8.27
C ILE A 119 1.65 13.15 7.93
N ILE A 120 1.53 14.19 7.10
CA ILE A 120 2.66 14.95 6.58
C ILE A 120 3.29 15.83 7.67
N LYS A 121 2.49 16.39 8.57
CA LYS A 121 2.99 17.14 9.73
C LYS A 121 3.45 16.25 10.88
N MET A 122 3.38 14.91 10.71
CA MET A 122 3.78 13.93 11.72
C MET A 122 3.01 14.05 13.05
N GLU A 123 1.77 14.55 13.00
CA GLU A 123 0.88 14.65 14.15
C GLU A 123 0.41 13.26 14.59
N ASN A 124 0.26 12.33 13.65
CA ASN A 124 -0.12 10.94 13.92
C ASN A 124 0.71 9.94 13.12
N THR A 125 1.73 9.37 13.77
CA THR A 125 2.63 8.39 13.16
C THR A 125 2.08 6.96 13.16
N ASN A 126 0.92 6.73 13.78
CA ASN A 126 0.29 5.41 13.87
C ASN A 126 -0.67 5.14 12.71
N LEU A 127 -0.83 6.09 11.79
CA LEU A 127 -1.62 5.90 10.58
C LEU A 127 -0.84 5.04 9.56
N PRO A 128 -1.48 4.07 8.90
CA PRO A 128 -0.80 3.18 7.95
C PRO A 128 -0.05 3.93 6.84
N ALA A 129 -0.63 4.99 6.28
CA ALA A 129 0.06 5.83 5.30
C ALA A 129 1.28 6.59 5.87
N ALA A 130 1.28 6.95 7.16
CA ALA A 130 2.45 7.52 7.84
C ALA A 130 3.56 6.48 8.11
N MET A 131 3.22 5.18 8.10
CA MET A 131 4.17 4.07 8.25
C MET A 131 4.87 3.69 6.93
N VAL A 132 4.44 4.27 5.80
CA VAL A 132 5.13 4.14 4.51
C VAL A 132 6.42 4.95 4.55
N LYS A 133 7.51 4.29 4.88
CA LYS A 133 8.85 4.85 5.04
C LYS A 133 9.86 3.94 4.33
N PRO A 134 10.01 4.08 3.00
CA PRO A 134 11.00 3.31 2.25
C PRO A 134 12.38 3.42 2.88
N ARG A 135 13.07 2.29 3.08
CA ARG A 135 14.33 2.23 3.83
C ARG A 135 15.49 2.93 3.11
N ILE A 136 15.55 2.76 1.79
CA ILE A 136 16.57 3.35 0.90
C ILE A 136 15.91 4.36 -0.04
N GLY A 137 14.68 4.07 -0.47
CA GLY A 137 13.91 4.86 -1.41
C GLY A 137 13.26 6.11 -0.82
N LYS A 138 12.29 6.66 -1.56
CA LYS A 138 11.52 7.84 -1.13
C LYS A 138 10.02 7.60 -1.22
N ALA A 139 9.28 8.12 -0.25
CA ALA A 139 7.83 8.29 -0.35
C ALA A 139 7.53 9.72 -0.83
N VAL A 140 6.69 9.86 -1.85
CA VAL A 140 6.25 11.13 -2.41
C VAL A 140 4.73 11.20 -2.33
N PHE A 141 4.19 12.26 -1.77
CA PHE A 141 2.77 12.57 -1.79
C PHE A 141 2.48 13.48 -2.98
N LEU A 142 1.67 13.01 -3.93
CA LEU A 142 1.14 13.82 -5.01
C LEU A 142 -0.32 14.13 -4.70
N VAL A 143 -0.57 15.40 -4.41
CA VAL A 143 -1.84 15.89 -3.89
C VAL A 143 -2.38 17.00 -4.80
N ASP A 144 -3.70 17.03 -5.02
CA ASP A 144 -4.33 18.19 -5.63
C ASP A 144 -4.47 19.35 -4.62
N LYS A 145 -4.96 20.50 -5.11
CA LYS A 145 -5.11 21.70 -4.29
C LYS A 145 -6.04 21.49 -3.10
N ASP A 146 -7.14 20.78 -3.30
CA ASP A 146 -8.18 20.60 -2.28
C ASP A 146 -7.72 19.62 -1.19
N ALA A 147 -7.05 18.53 -1.57
CA ALA A 147 -6.40 17.60 -0.64
C ALA A 147 -5.22 18.27 0.08
N GLY A 148 -4.53 19.20 -0.56
CA GLY A 148 -3.43 19.97 0.02
C GLY A 148 -3.85 21.18 0.87
N ALA A 149 -5.15 21.48 0.97
CA ALA A 149 -5.64 22.76 1.51
C ALA A 149 -5.20 23.06 2.96
N LEU A 150 -4.89 22.03 3.75
CA LEU A 150 -4.44 22.18 5.15
C LEU A 150 -2.92 21.97 5.34
N LEU A 151 -2.15 21.85 4.25
CA LEU A 151 -0.70 21.64 4.32
C LEU A 151 0.11 22.95 4.31
N ALA A 152 -0.44 23.99 3.69
CA ALA A 152 0.15 25.33 3.68
C ALA A 152 0.15 25.92 5.10
N ALA A 153 1.22 26.62 5.47
CA ALA A 153 1.18 27.51 6.62
C ALA A 153 0.17 28.65 6.33
N PRO A 154 -0.48 29.24 7.35
CA PRO A 154 -1.22 30.47 7.13
C PRO A 154 -0.27 31.50 6.49
N GLU A 155 -0.72 32.17 5.43
CA GLU A 155 -0.02 33.35 4.92
C GLU A 155 0.13 34.33 6.10
N ILE A 156 1.38 34.69 6.40
CA ILE A 156 1.75 35.65 7.46
C ILE A 156 1.37 37.06 6.99
#